data_AF-A0A3E3DMS6-F1
#
_entry.id   AF-A0A3E3DMS6-F1
#
_cell.length_a   1.000
_cell.length_b   1.000
_cell.length_c   1.000
_cell.angle_alpha   90.00
_cell.angle_beta   90.00
_cell.angle_gamma   90.00
#
_symmetry.space_group_name_H-M   'P 1'
#
loop_
_entity.id
_entity.type
_entity.pdbx_description
1 polymer ?
#
loop_
_entity_poly.entity_id
_entity_poly.type
_entity_poly.pdbx_seq_one_letter_code
_entity_poly.pdbx_strand_id
1 'polypeptide(L)'
;MAGNELTSVSRVIEESVPGKQVTIAHVIASPVPEVYECLGIDAAGAIGILTLSPFETAIIAADIAAKAADVEVGFLDRFTGSVVIAGDVQSVETALVSVCRTLETVLGFAVTPVTRT
;
A
#
# COMPACT_ATOMS: atom_id res chain seq x y z
N MET A 1 44.99 -34.82 -12.33
CA MET A 1 44.06 -34.27 -11.33
C MET A 1 44.04 -32.76 -11.52
N ALA A 2 43.24 -32.27 -12.47
CA ALA A 2 43.08 -30.83 -12.71
C ALA A 2 42.01 -30.33 -11.74
N GLY A 3 42.39 -29.41 -10.85
CA GLY A 3 41.49 -28.77 -9.91
C GLY A 3 40.45 -27.95 -10.65
N ASN A 4 39.18 -28.22 -10.37
CA ASN A 4 38.03 -27.54 -10.96
C ASN A 4 38.02 -26.07 -10.51
N GLU A 5 38.28 -25.13 -11.42
CA GLU A 5 38.15 -23.69 -11.18
C GLU A 5 36.70 -23.36 -10.79
N LEU A 6 36.52 -22.82 -9.59
CA LEU A 6 35.26 -22.25 -9.14
C LEU A 6 34.94 -21.05 -10.04
N THR A 7 33.84 -21.15 -10.79
CA THR A 7 33.33 -20.12 -11.70
C THR A 7 33.45 -18.72 -11.08
N SER A 8 34.15 -17.82 -11.77
CA SER A 8 34.43 -16.47 -11.30
C SER A 8 33.14 -15.69 -11.05
N VAL A 9 32.86 -15.36 -9.79
CA VAL A 9 31.72 -14.53 -9.41
C VAL A 9 31.91 -13.12 -9.99
N SER A 10 31.00 -12.71 -10.87
CA SER A 10 30.91 -11.36 -11.42
C SER A 10 30.57 -10.35 -10.33
N ARG A 11 31.31 -9.24 -10.25
CA ARG A 11 31.02 -8.10 -9.36
C ARG A 11 30.38 -6.98 -10.17
N VAL A 12 29.25 -6.48 -9.69
CA VAL A 12 28.51 -5.36 -10.29
C VAL A 12 28.26 -4.31 -9.21
N ILE A 13 28.35 -3.03 -9.59
CA ILE A 13 27.92 -1.91 -8.73
C ILE A 13 26.47 -1.61 -9.08
N GLU A 14 25.60 -1.59 -8.07
CA GLU A 14 24.18 -1.28 -8.21
C GLU A 14 23.82 -0.09 -7.32
N GLU A 15 23.24 0.94 -7.92
CA GLU A 15 22.62 2.04 -7.19
C GLU A 15 21.13 1.75 -7.02
N SER A 16 20.74 1.41 -5.80
CA SER A 16 19.34 1.13 -5.49
C SER A 16 18.58 2.44 -5.24
N VAL A 17 17.48 2.62 -5.97
CA VAL A 17 16.55 3.74 -5.80
C VAL A 17 15.11 3.21 -5.70
N PRO A 18 14.23 3.86 -4.92
CA PRO A 18 12.84 3.41 -4.82
C PRO A 18 12.09 3.66 -6.13
N GLY A 19 11.34 2.66 -6.58
CA GLY A 19 10.37 2.82 -7.66
C GLY A 19 9.13 3.61 -7.21
N LYS A 20 8.31 4.06 -8.16
CA LYS A 20 7.00 4.67 -7.90
C LYS A 20 5.89 3.66 -8.17
N GLN A 21 5.41 2.99 -7.13
CA GLN A 21 4.46 1.89 -7.27
C GLN A 21 3.45 1.83 -6.12
N VAL A 22 2.20 1.52 -6.47
CA VAL A 22 1.17 1.01 -5.54
C VAL A 22 1.14 -0.51 -5.69
N THR A 23 1.71 -1.21 -4.73
CA THR A 23 1.88 -2.67 -4.78
C THR A 23 0.65 -3.41 -4.28
N ILE A 24 -0.03 -2.85 -3.27
CA ILE A 24 -1.27 -3.39 -2.70
C ILE A 24 -2.29 -2.26 -2.64
N ALA A 25 -3.51 -2.55 -3.09
CA ALA A 25 -4.72 -1.78 -2.85
C ALA A 25 -5.84 -2.79 -2.61
N HIS A 26 -6.18 -3.04 -1.34
CA HIS A 26 -7.05 -4.15 -0.96
C HIS A 26 -8.15 -3.73 0.01
N VAL A 27 -9.38 -4.16 -0.25
CA VAL A 27 -10.53 -4.01 0.66
C VAL A 27 -10.76 -5.33 1.38
N ILE A 28 -10.82 -5.30 2.71
CA ILE A 28 -11.37 -6.37 3.54
C ILE A 28 -12.77 -5.91 3.97
N ALA A 29 -13.81 -6.47 3.37
CA ALA A 29 -15.17 -5.95 3.49
C ALA A 29 -15.83 -6.23 4.86
N SER A 30 -15.35 -7.26 5.56
CA SER A 30 -15.82 -7.63 6.91
C SER A 30 -14.68 -8.27 7.69
N PRO A 31 -13.69 -7.49 8.17
CA PRO A 31 -12.59 -8.01 8.95
C PRO A 31 -13.09 -8.66 10.23
N VAL A 32 -12.42 -9.73 10.66
CA VAL A 32 -12.70 -10.33 11.97
C VAL A 32 -12.29 -9.35 13.08
N PRO A 33 -13.00 -9.30 14.23
CA PRO A 33 -12.74 -8.32 15.29
C PRO A 33 -11.28 -8.25 15.75
N GLU A 34 -10.58 -9.39 15.80
CA GLU A 34 -9.18 -9.49 16.20
C GLU A 34 -8.24 -8.68 15.29
N VAL A 35 -8.62 -8.47 14.02
CA VAL A 35 -7.85 -7.63 13.08
C VAL A 35 -7.92 -6.16 13.47
N TYR A 36 -9.10 -5.66 13.85
CA TYR A 36 -9.27 -4.29 14.34
C TYR A 36 -8.46 -4.06 15.62
N GLU A 37 -8.53 -5.00 16.57
CA GLU A 37 -7.78 -4.94 17.83
C GLU A 37 -6.26 -4.92 17.60
N CYS A 38 -5.76 -5.79 16.72
CA CYS A 38 -4.33 -5.86 16.38
C CYS A 38 -3.82 -4.58 15.70
N LEU A 39 -4.69 -3.90 14.95
CA LEU A 39 -4.38 -2.63 14.28
C LEU A 39 -4.59 -1.42 15.20
N GLY A 40 -5.28 -1.59 16.33
CA GLY A 40 -5.59 -0.52 17.27
C GLY A 40 -6.57 0.52 16.70
N ILE A 41 -7.51 0.08 15.86
CA ILE A 41 -8.48 0.95 15.18
C ILE A 41 -9.92 0.51 15.50
N ASP A 42 -10.86 1.44 15.42
CA ASP A 42 -12.27 1.15 15.69
C ASP A 42 -12.91 0.33 14.56
N ALA A 43 -13.88 -0.51 14.93
CA ALA A 43 -14.62 -1.32 13.98
C ALA A 43 -15.59 -0.44 13.16
N ALA A 44 -15.26 -0.23 11.88
CA ALA A 44 -16.01 0.65 10.98
C ALA A 44 -16.68 -0.07 9.79
N GLY A 45 -16.71 -1.41 9.79
CA GLY A 45 -17.33 -2.23 8.75
C GLY A 45 -16.32 -2.88 7.82
N ALA A 46 -15.53 -2.08 7.11
CA ALA A 46 -14.46 -2.53 6.22
C ALA A 46 -13.10 -1.89 6.55
N ILE A 47 -12.04 -2.50 6.03
CA ILE A 47 -10.68 -1.96 6.08
C ILE A 47 -10.11 -1.88 4.65
N GLY A 48 -9.45 -0.77 4.33
CA GLY A 48 -8.65 -0.60 3.13
C GLY A 48 -7.16 -0.64 3.47
N ILE A 49 -6.36 -1.37 2.68
CA ILE A 49 -4.92 -1.52 2.87
C ILE A 49 -4.19 -1.07 1.61
N LEU A 50 -3.20 -0.19 1.80
CA LEU A 50 -2.27 0.26 0.76
C LEU A 50 -0.82 -0.09 1.12
N THR A 51 -0.05 -0.47 0.11
CA THR A 51 1.42 -0.58 0.21
C THR A 51 2.06 0.19 -0.94
N LEU A 52 2.89 1.17 -0.60
CA LEU A 52 3.37 2.19 -1.51
C LEU A 52 4.90 2.24 -1.52
N SER A 53 5.49 2.51 -2.68
CA SER A 53 6.90 2.91 -2.81
C SER A 53 6.97 4.15 -3.69
N PRO A 54 7.72 5.20 -3.31
CA PRO A 54 8.47 5.37 -2.06
C PRO A 54 7.54 5.55 -0.84
N PHE A 55 8.06 5.26 0.36
CA PHE A 55 7.25 5.12 1.58
C PHE A 55 6.58 6.42 2.03
N GLU A 56 7.18 7.57 1.75
CA GLU A 56 6.66 8.90 2.07
C GLU A 56 5.34 9.19 1.34
N THR A 57 5.05 8.48 0.25
CA THR A 57 3.78 8.55 -0.47
C THR A 57 2.58 8.15 0.40
N ALA A 58 2.80 7.42 1.51
CA ALA A 58 1.77 7.11 2.49
C ALA A 58 1.04 8.36 3.01
N ILE A 59 1.75 9.47 3.18
CA ILE A 59 1.17 10.75 3.62
C ILE A 59 0.18 11.29 2.60
N ILE A 60 0.56 11.23 1.32
CA ILE A 60 -0.26 11.72 0.21
C ILE A 60 -1.48 10.81 0.02
N ALA A 61 -1.28 9.50 0.07
CA ALA A 61 -2.36 8.53 -0.09
C ALA A 61 -3.43 8.64 1.01
N ALA A 62 -3.02 8.82 2.27
CA ALA A 62 -3.94 9.01 3.38
C ALA A 62 -4.78 10.29 3.22
N ASP A 63 -4.16 11.40 2.82
CA ASP A 63 -4.87 12.67 2.57
C ASP A 63 -5.89 12.56 1.42
N ILE A 64 -5.52 11.89 0.32
CA ILE A 64 -6.44 11.65 -0.80
C ILE A 64 -7.61 10.76 -0.35
N ALA A 65 -7.34 9.68 0.39
CA ALA A 65 -8.36 8.74 0.84
C ALA A 65 -9.43 9.43 1.69
N ALA A 66 -9.01 10.18 2.73
CA ALA A 66 -9.91 10.89 3.64
C ALA A 66 -10.71 12.02 2.95
N LYS A 67 -10.24 12.54 1.81
CA LYS A 67 -10.97 13.54 1.01
C LYS A 67 -11.89 12.92 -0.03
N ALA A 68 -11.69 11.66 -0.38
CA ALA A 68 -12.41 10.99 -1.47
C ALA A 68 -13.73 10.37 -1.01
N ALA A 69 -13.81 9.90 0.24
CA ALA A 69 -14.98 9.24 0.80
C ALA A 69 -15.00 9.37 2.33
N ASP A 70 -16.08 8.93 2.96
CA ASP A 70 -16.24 8.91 4.42
C ASP A 70 -15.45 7.75 5.03
N VAL A 71 -14.14 7.95 5.18
CA VAL A 71 -13.19 6.98 5.76
C VAL A 71 -12.30 7.64 6.80
N GLU A 72 -11.95 6.89 7.83
CA GLU A 72 -10.98 7.28 8.83
C GLU A 72 -9.61 6.66 8.53
N VAL A 73 -8.54 7.44 8.72
CA VAL A 73 -7.17 6.94 8.61
C VAL A 73 -6.80 6.29 9.93
N GLY A 74 -6.91 4.96 9.98
CA GLY A 74 -6.58 4.18 11.16
C GLY A 74 -5.08 4.04 11.39
N PHE A 75 -4.29 3.88 10.32
CA PHE A 75 -2.84 3.77 10.42
C PHE A 75 -2.14 4.37 9.20
N LEU A 76 -1.03 5.06 9.44
CA LEU A 76 -0.19 5.66 8.41
C LEU A 76 1.27 5.50 8.82
N ASP A 77 2.03 4.74 8.03
CA ASP A 77 3.44 4.48 8.29
C ASP A 77 4.31 4.87 7.09
N ARG A 78 4.98 6.02 7.24
CA ARG A 78 5.93 6.57 6.28
C ARG A 78 7.29 5.86 6.27
N PHE A 79 7.53 4.90 7.14
CA PHE A 79 8.75 4.08 7.19
C PHE A 79 8.59 2.76 6.44
N THR A 80 7.35 2.30 6.26
CA THR A 80 7.04 1.08 5.49
C THR A 80 6.19 1.33 4.25
N GLY A 81 5.65 2.55 4.08
CA GLY A 81 4.76 2.90 2.98
C GLY A 81 3.36 2.32 3.11
N SER A 82 2.95 1.98 4.34
CA SER A 82 1.68 1.32 4.61
C SER A 82 0.63 2.34 5.05
N VAL A 83 -0.59 2.23 4.50
CA VAL A 83 -1.75 3.01 4.94
C VAL A 83 -2.91 2.05 5.17
N VAL A 84 -3.59 2.19 6.30
CA VAL A 84 -4.82 1.49 6.64
C VAL A 84 -5.92 2.52 6.87
N ILE A 85 -7.02 2.37 6.13
CA ILE A 85 -8.24 3.17 6.28
C ILE A 85 -9.40 2.30 6.71
N ALA A 86 -10.38 2.87 7.39
CA ALA A 86 -11.57 2.17 7.86
C ALA A 86 -12.84 2.97 7.55
N GLY A 87 -13.93 2.28 7.27
CA GLY A 87 -15.22 2.87 6.92
C GLY A 87 -16.16 1.83 6.33
N ASP A 88 -17.31 2.24 5.81
CA ASP A 88 -18.17 1.30 5.10
C ASP A 88 -17.49 0.79 3.81
N VAL A 89 -17.92 -0.38 3.33
CA VAL A 89 -17.30 -1.07 2.19
C VAL A 89 -17.22 -0.17 0.94
N GLN A 90 -18.26 0.60 0.66
CA GLN A 90 -18.31 1.45 -0.54
C GLN A 90 -17.38 2.65 -0.40
N SER A 91 -17.34 3.27 0.78
CA SER A 91 -16.43 4.39 1.05
C SER A 91 -14.97 3.95 0.97
N VAL A 92 -14.62 2.80 1.55
CA VAL A 92 -13.27 2.24 1.47
C VAL A 92 -12.87 1.94 0.02
N GLU A 93 -13.72 1.27 -0.75
CA GLU A 93 -13.43 0.96 -2.16
C GLU A 93 -13.27 2.25 -2.99
N THR A 94 -14.15 3.24 -2.78
CA THR A 94 -14.08 4.55 -3.45
C THR A 94 -12.78 5.29 -3.12
N ALA A 95 -12.38 5.29 -1.84
CA ALA A 95 -11.14 5.90 -1.41
C ALA A 95 -9.92 5.24 -2.06
N LEU A 96 -9.83 3.90 -2.07
CA LEU A 96 -8.72 3.19 -2.70
C LEU A 96 -8.62 3.44 -4.21
N VAL A 97 -9.76 3.43 -4.92
CA VAL A 97 -9.82 3.74 -6.36
C VAL A 97 -9.34 5.17 -6.61
N SER A 98 -9.76 6.14 -5.80
CA SER A 98 -9.35 7.53 -5.92
C SER A 98 -7.84 7.73 -5.69
N VAL A 99 -7.28 7.08 -4.66
CA VAL A 99 -5.84 7.07 -4.40
C VAL A 99 -5.09 6.49 -5.59
N CYS A 100 -5.45 5.28 -6.02
CA CYS A 100 -4.82 4.58 -7.14
C CYS A 100 -4.81 5.44 -8.41
N ARG A 101 -5.98 5.97 -8.79
CA ARG A 101 -6.13 6.84 -9.96
C ARG A 101 -5.29 8.10 -9.85
N THR A 102 -5.27 8.76 -8.69
CA THR A 102 -4.53 10.01 -8.51
C THR A 102 -3.02 9.77 -8.60
N LEU A 103 -2.52 8.73 -7.93
CA LEU A 103 -1.10 8.37 -7.99
C LEU A 103 -0.67 7.97 -9.40
N GLU A 104 -1.49 7.21 -10.13
CA GLU A 104 -1.23 6.85 -11.53
C GLU A 104 -1.21 8.08 -12.44
N THR A 105 -2.27 8.89 -12.41
CA THR A 105 -2.49 9.94 -13.42
C THR A 105 -1.74 11.24 -13.13
N VAL A 106 -1.52 11.57 -11.86
CA VAL A 106 -0.85 12.83 -11.46
C VAL A 106 0.63 12.60 -11.18
N LEU A 107 0.97 11.52 -10.46
CA LEU A 107 2.36 11.26 -10.04
C LEU A 107 3.07 10.20 -10.89
N GLY A 108 2.38 9.55 -11.83
CA GLY A 108 2.96 8.56 -12.73
C GLY A 108 3.45 7.31 -12.00
N PHE A 109 2.66 6.80 -11.06
CA PHE A 109 2.92 5.53 -10.38
C PHE A 109 2.47 4.35 -11.25
N ALA A 110 3.18 3.23 -11.15
CA ALA A 110 2.63 1.93 -11.56
C ALA A 110 1.64 1.46 -10.48
N VAL A 111 0.44 1.05 -10.88
CA VAL A 111 -0.66 0.78 -9.93
C VAL A 111 -1.28 -0.59 -10.16
N THR A 112 -1.49 -1.32 -9.06
CA THR A 112 -2.24 -2.58 -9.05
C THR A 112 -3.75 -2.34 -9.05
N PRO A 113 -4.58 -3.25 -9.59
CA PRO A 113 -6.03 -3.17 -9.44
C PRO A 113 -6.44 -3.20 -7.96
N VAL A 114 -7.52 -2.48 -7.62
CA VAL A 114 -8.15 -2.64 -6.32
C VAL A 114 -8.74 -4.05 -6.22
N THR A 115 -8.37 -4.77 -5.17
CA THR A 115 -8.79 -6.15 -4.90
C THR A 115 -9.65 -6.20 -3.64
N ARG A 116 -10.39 -7.29 -3.43
CA ARG A 116 -11.35 -7.40 -2.33
C ARG A 116 -11.44 -8.80 -1.75
N THR A 117 -11.64 -8.89 -0.43
CA THR A 117 -12.10 -10.07 0.31
C THR A 117 -13.32 -9.76 1.18
#